data_AF-A0A4Y2IZK4-F1
#
_entry.id   AF-A0A4Y2IZK4-F1
#
_cell.length_a   1.000
_cell.length_b   1.000
_cell.length_c   1.000
_cell.angle_alpha   90.00
_cell.angle_beta   90.00
_cell.angle_gamma   90.00
#
_symmetry.space_group_name_H-M   'P 1'
#
loop_
_entity.id
_entity.type
_entity.pdbx_description
1 polymer ?
#
loop_
_entity_poly.entity_id
_entity_poly.type
_entity_poly.pdbx_seq_one_letter_code
_entity_poly.pdbx_strand_id
1 'polypeptide(L)'
;MSPFLVNKLILSTIGEVTVVKKLRSGDLLIQTNSERQATTLGKLTTLGPWPVKVSLHNTLNFSCGVISEQILVQHTEDELVEELNSQGVCAARRIQVRRDGRLIPTKHVILTFETPVLPKFIRSGYLRCSVRPYIPNPLRCFQCQRYGHSHTACREARKIVNDRTPKSGISYSTVVKSQFTNISVNAIQTDESLTKVVCPPLKKLQTFENTLTLTKQISLPKSASHTVLSAPAQTATSISIPSGSVTASSDISLPIKSIPTNKPKNKKDTNT
;
A
#
# COMPACT_ATOMS: atom_id res chain seq x y z
N MET A 1 13.79 28.73 21.72
CA MET A 1 12.64 29.55 21.28
C MET A 1 11.42 29.16 22.10
N SER A 2 10.65 30.13 22.60
CA SER A 2 9.47 29.83 23.43
C SER A 2 8.36 29.18 22.60
N PRO A 3 7.77 28.06 23.05
CA PRO A 3 6.69 27.39 22.32
C PRO A 3 5.45 28.29 22.15
N PHE A 4 5.19 29.18 23.12
CA PHE A 4 4.06 30.11 23.06
C PHE A 4 4.22 31.17 21.97
N LEU A 5 5.44 31.70 21.81
CA LEU A 5 5.74 32.69 20.79
C LEU A 5 5.58 32.12 19.39
N VAL A 6 6.11 30.91 19.18
CA VAL A 6 5.98 30.18 17.90
C VAL A 6 4.51 29.93 17.58
N ASN A 7 3.72 29.46 18.55
CA ASN A 7 2.30 29.22 18.32
C ASN A 7 1.55 30.50 17.94
N LYS A 8 1.81 31.62 18.63
CA LYS A 8 1.18 32.91 18.32
C LYS A 8 1.54 33.39 16.91
N LEU A 9 2.78 33.19 16.47
CA LEU A 9 3.21 33.53 15.11
C LEU A 9 2.52 32.64 14.07
N ILE A 10 2.43 31.33 14.29
CA ILE A 10 1.73 30.41 13.39
C ILE A 10 0.26 30.82 13.25
N LEU A 11 -0.41 31.09 14.38
CA LEU A 11 -1.80 31.57 14.39
C LEU A 11 -1.97 32.89 13.64
N SER A 12 -1.03 33.83 13.79
CA SER A 12 -1.06 35.12 13.11
C SER A 12 -0.85 35.01 11.60
N THR A 13 -0.03 34.06 11.14
CA THR A 13 0.35 33.95 9.73
C THR A 13 -0.61 33.07 8.93
N ILE A 14 -1.05 31.95 9.51
CA ILE A 14 -1.79 30.88 8.80
C ILE A 14 -3.20 30.70 9.37
N GLY A 15 -3.45 31.19 10.59
CA GLY A 15 -4.67 30.94 11.34
C GLY A 15 -4.60 29.65 12.17
N GLU A 16 -5.77 29.20 12.62
CA GLU A 16 -5.89 27.97 13.39
C GLU A 16 -5.61 26.73 12.53
N VAL A 17 -4.80 25.82 13.07
CA VAL A 17 -4.31 24.59 12.42
C VAL A 17 -4.70 23.39 13.27
N THR A 18 -4.87 22.21 12.67
CA THR A 18 -5.36 21.01 13.39
C THR A 18 -4.36 20.50 14.41
N VAL A 19 -3.10 20.37 14.01
CA VAL A 19 -2.06 19.77 14.84
C VAL A 19 -0.75 20.52 14.62
N VAL A 20 -0.09 20.88 15.72
CA VAL A 20 1.30 21.34 15.72
C VAL A 20 2.10 20.43 16.65
N LYS A 21 3.09 19.73 16.11
CA LYS A 21 3.91 18.77 16.85
C LYS A 21 5.39 19.00 16.61
N LYS A 22 6.17 19.09 17.68
CA LYS A 22 7.63 19.11 17.60
C LYS A 22 8.18 17.71 17.33
N LEU A 23 8.98 17.57 16.29
CA LEU A 23 9.69 16.33 15.93
C LEU A 23 10.99 16.19 16.72
N ARG A 24 11.52 14.97 16.77
CA ARG A 24 12.81 14.68 17.43
C ARG A 24 13.99 15.37 16.75
N SER A 25 13.89 15.67 15.46
CA SER A 25 14.86 16.47 14.71
C SER A 25 14.95 17.92 15.21
N GLY A 26 13.91 18.41 15.89
CA GLY A 26 13.75 19.82 16.27
C GLY A 26 12.74 20.57 15.41
N ASP A 27 12.37 20.01 14.25
CA ASP A 27 11.40 20.61 13.31
C ASP A 27 9.96 20.56 13.83
N LEU A 28 9.07 21.31 13.19
CA LEU A 28 7.64 21.33 13.49
C LEU A 28 6.86 20.64 12.37
N LEU A 29 6.03 19.66 12.76
CA LEU A 29 5.00 19.09 11.91
C LEU A 29 3.71 19.88 12.12
N ILE A 30 3.18 20.45 11.03
CA ILE A 30 1.96 21.25 11.04
C ILE A 30 0.94 20.58 10.11
N GLN A 31 -0.23 20.24 10.65
CA GLN A 31 -1.37 19.76 9.87
C GLN A 31 -2.32 20.93 9.64
N THR A 32 -2.61 21.22 8.38
CA THR A 32 -3.50 22.33 7.96
C THR A 32 -4.93 21.85 7.77
N ASN A 33 -5.89 22.76 7.92
CA ASN A 33 -7.32 22.46 7.75
C ASN A 33 -7.82 22.80 6.34
N SER A 34 -7.12 23.69 5.64
CA SER A 34 -7.48 24.17 4.32
C SER A 34 -6.29 24.15 3.37
N GLU A 35 -6.56 23.87 2.10
CA GLU A 35 -5.59 23.97 1.02
C GLU A 35 -4.99 25.37 0.89
N ARG A 36 -5.76 26.42 1.21
CA ARG A 36 -5.26 27.80 1.24
C ARG A 36 -4.14 27.97 2.26
N GLN A 37 -4.32 27.40 3.46
CA GLN A 37 -3.30 27.41 4.51
C GLN A 37 -2.05 26.65 4.07
N ALA A 38 -2.22 25.47 3.47
CA ALA A 38 -1.11 24.65 2.96
C ALA A 38 -0.30 25.40 1.88
N THR A 39 -1.00 26.10 0.97
CA THR A 39 -0.36 26.89 -0.09
C THR A 39 0.41 28.09 0.47
N THR A 40 -0.16 28.80 1.44
CA THR A 40 0.52 29.90 2.13
C THR A 40 1.73 29.41 2.90
N LEU A 41 1.60 28.30 3.63
CA LEU A 41 2.70 27.66 4.36
C LEU A 41 3.81 27.21 3.42
N GLY A 42 3.49 26.61 2.27
CA GLY A 42 4.47 26.19 1.27
C GLY A 42 5.28 27.35 0.67
N LYS A 43 4.72 28.57 0.62
CA LYS A 43 5.40 29.78 0.14
C LYS A 43 6.15 30.53 1.24
N LEU A 44 5.98 30.14 2.50
CA LEU A 44 6.52 30.84 3.66
C LEU A 44 8.04 30.63 3.75
N THR A 45 8.79 31.72 3.75
CA THR A 45 10.26 31.72 3.89
C THR A 45 10.73 32.27 5.24
N THR A 46 9.88 33.03 5.92
CA THR A 46 10.16 33.61 7.24
C THR A 46 8.98 33.41 8.17
N LEU A 47 9.25 33.14 9.44
CA LEU A 47 8.25 33.09 10.50
C LEU A 47 8.61 34.17 11.53
N GLY A 48 8.00 35.34 11.40
CA GLY A 48 8.42 36.53 12.13
C GLY A 48 9.85 36.93 11.74
N PRO A 49 10.78 37.11 12.70
CA PRO A 49 12.16 37.48 12.41
C PRO A 49 13.06 36.30 11.97
N TRP A 50 12.58 35.05 11.99
CA TRP A 50 13.41 33.88 11.72
C TRP A 50 13.18 33.33 10.32
N PRO A 51 14.25 33.03 9.55
CA PRO A 51 14.12 32.30 8.29
C PRO A 51 13.72 30.84 8.58
N VAL A 52 12.76 30.32 7.81
CA VAL A 52 12.26 28.95 7.94
C VAL A 52 12.24 28.30 6.56
N LYS A 53 12.61 27.02 6.52
CA LYS A 53 12.44 26.18 5.33
C LYS A 53 11.20 25.33 5.51
N VAL A 54 10.26 25.44 4.57
CA VAL A 54 9.07 24.62 4.54
C VAL A 54 9.22 23.54 3.47
N SER A 55 8.88 22.31 3.82
CA SER A 55 8.84 21.17 2.91
C SER A 55 7.61 20.31 3.21
N LEU A 56 7.02 19.72 2.16
CA LEU A 56 5.97 18.73 2.32
C LEU A 56 6.48 17.54 3.12
N HIS A 57 5.62 16.96 3.96
CA HIS A 57 5.99 15.78 4.71
C HIS A 57 6.10 14.58 3.78
N ASN A 58 7.23 13.87 3.90
CA ASN A 58 7.70 12.86 2.96
C ASN A 58 6.71 11.69 2.78
N THR A 59 5.92 11.40 3.82
CA THR A 59 5.05 10.21 3.86
C THR A 59 3.61 10.48 4.28
N LEU A 60 3.31 11.63 4.90
CA LEU A 60 1.98 11.86 5.50
C LEU A 60 0.98 12.41 4.48
N ASN A 61 1.49 12.96 3.38
CA ASN A 61 0.68 13.46 2.28
C ASN A 61 0.39 12.38 1.23
N PHE A 62 1.00 11.20 1.38
CA PHE A 62 0.85 10.09 0.47
C PHE A 62 0.14 8.92 1.16
N SER A 63 -0.65 8.18 0.41
CA SER A 63 -1.23 6.92 0.85
C SER A 63 -0.88 5.82 -0.12
N CYS A 64 -0.68 4.60 0.40
CA CYS A 64 -0.33 3.45 -0.42
C CYS A 64 -1.45 2.41 -0.38
N GLY A 65 -1.87 1.97 -1.55
CA GLY A 65 -2.91 0.96 -1.73
C GLY A 65 -2.44 -0.19 -2.61
N VAL A 66 -3.14 -1.31 -2.56
CA VAL A 66 -2.91 -2.50 -3.40
C VAL A 66 -4.16 -2.79 -4.19
N ILE A 67 -4.00 -2.89 -5.50
CA ILE A 67 -5.00 -3.44 -6.43
C ILE A 67 -4.56 -4.84 -6.86
N SER A 68 -5.53 -5.69 -7.22
CA SER A 68 -5.30 -7.14 -7.39
C SER A 68 -6.00 -7.68 -8.64
N GLU A 69 -5.67 -7.16 -9.81
CA GLU A 69 -6.34 -7.52 -11.06
C GLU A 69 -5.43 -8.33 -11.99
N GLN A 70 -5.96 -9.43 -12.53
CA GLN A 70 -5.19 -10.33 -13.40
C GLN A 70 -4.87 -9.69 -14.75
N ILE A 71 -5.78 -8.87 -15.27
CA ILE A 71 -5.61 -8.16 -16.56
C ILE A 71 -4.41 -7.20 -16.47
N LEU A 72 -4.17 -6.64 -15.29
CA LEU A 72 -3.06 -5.72 -15.07
C LEU A 72 -1.69 -6.40 -14.98
N VAL A 73 -1.59 -7.73 -15.11
CA VAL A 73 -0.29 -8.44 -15.06
C VAL A 73 0.61 -8.07 -16.25
N GLN A 74 0.02 -7.78 -17.41
CA GLN A 74 0.76 -7.52 -18.65
C GLN A 74 1.26 -6.08 -18.77
N HIS A 75 0.71 -5.16 -17.97
CA HIS A 75 1.06 -3.74 -18.02
C HIS A 75 2.32 -3.42 -17.21
N THR A 76 3.12 -2.49 -17.71
CA THR A 76 4.30 -1.98 -17.00
C THR A 76 3.90 -1.02 -15.87
N GLU A 77 4.82 -0.74 -14.94
CA GLU A 77 4.54 0.17 -13.83
C GLU A 77 4.35 1.61 -14.32
N ASP A 78 5.12 2.02 -15.32
CA ASP A 78 5.07 3.37 -15.91
C ASP A 78 3.74 3.61 -16.65
N GLU A 79 3.28 2.66 -17.46
CA GLU A 79 1.96 2.71 -18.10
C GLU A 79 0.82 2.90 -17.08
N LEU A 80 0.90 2.20 -15.93
CA LEU A 80 -0.11 2.30 -14.89
C LEU A 80 -0.09 3.67 -14.20
N VAL A 81 1.09 4.29 -14.04
CA VAL A 81 1.20 5.64 -13.49
C VAL A 81 0.60 6.64 -14.46
N GLU A 82 0.93 6.57 -15.74
CA GLU A 82 0.41 7.50 -16.76
C GLU A 82 -1.12 7.45 -16.86
N GLU A 83 -1.70 6.26 -16.98
CA GLU A 83 -3.15 6.07 -17.13
C GLU A 83 -3.94 6.44 -15.86
N LEU A 84 -3.37 6.16 -14.68
CA LEU A 84 -4.04 6.41 -13.39
C LEU A 84 -3.67 7.76 -12.77
N ASN A 85 -2.82 8.56 -13.40
CA ASN A 85 -2.42 9.87 -12.91
C ASN A 85 -3.61 10.81 -12.70
N SER A 86 -4.63 10.69 -13.55
CA SER A 86 -5.91 11.43 -13.43
C SER A 86 -6.64 11.21 -12.09
N GLN A 87 -6.36 10.10 -11.40
CA GLN A 87 -6.91 9.75 -10.09
C GLN A 87 -5.91 9.98 -8.94
N GLY A 88 -4.80 10.68 -9.21
CA GLY A 88 -3.80 11.05 -8.20
C GLY A 88 -2.78 9.96 -7.88
N VAL A 89 -2.61 8.96 -8.76
CA VAL A 89 -1.52 7.97 -8.64
C VAL A 89 -0.22 8.58 -9.12
N CYS A 90 0.79 8.63 -8.26
CA CYS A 90 2.11 9.19 -8.55
C CYS A 90 3.18 8.11 -8.79
N ALA A 91 3.01 6.93 -8.17
CA ALA A 91 3.93 5.81 -8.37
C ALA A 91 3.21 4.47 -8.32
N ALA A 92 3.65 3.52 -9.13
CA ALA A 92 3.22 2.14 -9.10
C ALA A 92 4.41 1.23 -8.83
N ARG A 93 4.18 0.11 -8.14
CA ARG A 93 5.19 -0.93 -7.91
C ARG A 93 4.53 -2.30 -7.88
N ARG A 94 4.97 -3.21 -8.75
CA ARG A 94 4.47 -4.58 -8.82
C ARG A 94 5.13 -5.45 -7.78
N ILE A 95 4.31 -6.24 -7.07
CA ILE A 95 4.83 -7.25 -6.15
C ILE A 95 5.33 -8.43 -6.99
N GLN A 96 6.59 -8.78 -6.80
CA GLN A 96 7.21 -9.93 -7.44
C GLN A 96 7.40 -11.06 -6.43
N VAL A 97 7.17 -12.29 -6.85
CA VAL A 97 7.40 -13.48 -6.03
C VAL A 97 8.56 -14.24 -6.63
N ARG A 98 9.49 -14.70 -5.77
CA ARG A 98 10.56 -15.60 -6.19
C ARG A 98 10.04 -17.04 -6.21
N ARG A 99 10.09 -17.71 -7.36
CA ARG A 99 9.87 -19.16 -7.51
C ARG A 99 11.02 -19.74 -8.33
N ASP A 100 11.62 -20.82 -7.85
CA ASP A 100 12.72 -21.53 -8.53
C ASP A 100 13.87 -20.61 -8.96
N GLY A 101 14.22 -19.64 -8.11
CA GLY A 101 15.27 -18.64 -8.38
C GLY A 101 14.88 -17.53 -9.35
N ARG A 102 13.67 -17.55 -9.92
CA ARG A 102 13.17 -16.53 -10.87
C ARG A 102 12.19 -15.58 -10.20
N LEU A 103 12.24 -14.31 -10.58
CA LEU A 103 11.27 -13.29 -10.16
C LEU A 103 10.06 -13.33 -11.09
N ILE A 104 8.90 -13.66 -10.54
CA ILE A 104 7.64 -13.75 -11.27
C ILE A 104 6.75 -12.57 -10.88
N PRO A 105 6.31 -11.74 -11.84
CA PRO A 105 5.37 -10.65 -11.57
C PRO A 105 4.02 -11.20 -11.11
N THR A 106 3.45 -10.62 -10.07
CA THR A 106 2.11 -10.97 -9.63
C THR A 106 1.07 -9.99 -10.17
N LYS A 107 -0.21 -10.35 -10.00
CA LYS A 107 -1.36 -9.47 -10.23
C LYS A 107 -1.50 -8.33 -9.24
N HIS A 108 -0.68 -8.30 -8.19
CA HIS A 108 -0.76 -7.31 -7.13
C HIS A 108 0.15 -6.13 -7.45
N VAL A 109 -0.44 -4.95 -7.59
CA VAL A 109 0.27 -3.70 -7.81
C VAL A 109 0.00 -2.78 -6.63
N ILE A 110 1.09 -2.26 -6.06
CA ILE A 110 1.06 -1.23 -5.04
C ILE A 110 1.02 0.11 -5.75
N LEU A 111 0.00 0.91 -5.47
CA LEU A 111 -0.14 2.27 -5.97
C LEU A 111 0.10 3.25 -4.84
N THR A 112 0.84 4.31 -5.15
CA THR A 112 1.09 5.43 -4.25
C THR A 112 0.27 6.61 -4.76
N PHE A 113 -0.62 7.10 -3.90
CA PHE A 113 -1.49 8.23 -4.17
C PHE A 113 -0.94 9.48 -3.51
N GLU A 114 -1.03 10.63 -4.17
CA GLU A 114 -0.74 11.96 -3.61
C GLU A 114 -1.90 12.49 -2.74
N THR A 115 -2.59 11.58 -2.06
CA THR A 115 -3.67 11.91 -1.13
C THR A 115 -3.38 11.28 0.23
N PRO A 116 -3.62 12.01 1.34
CA PRO A 116 -3.44 11.45 2.68
C PRO A 116 -4.47 10.36 2.98
N VAL A 117 -5.65 10.44 2.36
CA VAL A 117 -6.72 9.44 2.50
C VAL A 117 -6.71 8.52 1.29
N LEU A 118 -6.71 7.21 1.57
CA LEU A 118 -6.72 6.19 0.54
C LEU A 118 -8.11 6.06 -0.11
N PRO A 119 -8.24 6.15 -1.44
CA PRO A 119 -9.50 5.88 -2.13
C PRO A 119 -9.89 4.41 -1.96
N LYS A 120 -11.19 4.12 -1.83
CA LYS A 120 -11.71 2.73 -1.72
C LYS A 120 -11.71 1.99 -3.07
N PHE A 121 -11.89 2.74 -4.15
CA PHE A 121 -11.99 2.21 -5.51
C PHE A 121 -11.32 3.16 -6.48
N ILE A 122 -10.75 2.61 -7.54
CA ILE A 122 -10.23 3.35 -8.69
C ILE A 122 -10.72 2.70 -9.98
N ARG A 123 -10.69 3.46 -11.07
CA ARG A 123 -11.00 2.96 -12.41
C ARG A 123 -9.72 2.77 -13.21
N SER A 124 -9.45 1.55 -13.67
CA SER A 124 -8.36 1.26 -14.60
C SER A 124 -9.00 0.93 -15.95
N GLY A 125 -9.05 1.91 -16.86
CA GLY A 125 -9.87 1.81 -18.06
C GLY A 125 -11.35 1.53 -17.71
N TYR A 126 -11.88 0.40 -18.19
CA TYR A 126 -13.25 -0.05 -17.90
C TYR A 126 -13.39 -0.82 -16.57
N LEU A 127 -12.29 -1.16 -15.90
CA LEU A 127 -12.29 -1.98 -14.69
C LEU A 127 -12.45 -1.12 -13.43
N ARG A 128 -13.40 -1.49 -12.57
CA ARG A 128 -13.51 -0.92 -11.22
C ARG A 128 -12.69 -1.75 -10.24
N CYS A 129 -11.50 -1.26 -9.90
CA CYS A 129 -10.57 -1.95 -9.00
C CYS A 129 -10.83 -1.53 -7.56
N SER A 130 -10.92 -2.49 -6.64
CA SER A 130 -10.92 -2.20 -5.20
C SER A 130 -9.49 -1.96 -4.71
N VAL A 131 -9.30 -0.91 -3.91
CA VAL A 131 -8.00 -0.56 -3.36
C VAL A 131 -7.97 -0.94 -1.89
N ARG A 132 -7.01 -1.80 -1.51
CA ARG A 132 -6.78 -2.19 -0.12
C ARG A 132 -5.57 -1.45 0.44
N PRO A 133 -5.56 -0.99 1.70
CA PRO A 133 -4.36 -0.39 2.29
C PRO A 133 -3.15 -1.31 2.17
N TYR A 134 -2.03 -0.75 1.70
CA TYR A 134 -0.78 -1.49 1.65
C TYR A 134 -0.15 -1.55 3.04
N ILE A 135 0.12 -2.77 3.51
CA ILE A 135 0.86 -3.02 4.75
C ILE A 135 2.26 -3.50 4.35
N PRO A 136 3.32 -2.69 4.57
CA PRO A 136 4.67 -3.10 4.24
C PRO A 136 5.13 -4.24 5.15
N ASN A 137 6.06 -5.05 4.65
CA ASN A 137 6.67 -6.10 5.46
C ASN A 137 7.35 -5.46 6.69
N PRO A 138 7.14 -6.02 7.89
CA PRO A 138 7.73 -5.47 9.09
C PRO A 138 9.26 -5.45 8.98
N LEU A 139 9.87 -4.36 9.42
CA LEU A 139 11.31 -4.17 9.34
C LEU A 139 12.01 -5.23 10.19
N ARG A 140 12.75 -6.14 9.55
CA ARG A 140 13.56 -7.16 10.20
C ARG A 140 15.01 -6.70 10.25
N CYS A 141 15.61 -6.66 11.43
CA CYS A 141 17.02 -6.37 11.57
C CYS A 141 17.85 -7.57 11.08
N PHE A 142 18.66 -7.38 10.03
CA PHE A 142 19.48 -8.48 9.50
C PHE A 142 20.63 -8.92 10.42
N GLN A 143 20.95 -8.16 11.47
CA GLN A 143 21.97 -8.53 12.47
C GLN A 143 21.43 -9.50 13.52
N CYS A 144 20.32 -9.13 14.17
CA CYS A 144 19.77 -9.88 15.30
C CYS A 144 18.48 -10.64 14.96
N GLN A 145 17.98 -10.51 13.73
CA GLN A 145 16.74 -11.10 13.20
C GLN A 145 15.44 -10.71 13.93
N ARG A 146 15.49 -9.76 14.86
CA ARG A 146 14.30 -9.19 15.52
C ARG A 146 13.63 -8.12 14.65
N TYR A 147 12.32 -7.96 14.79
CA TYR A 147 11.54 -6.93 14.09
C TYR A 147 11.62 -5.56 14.78
N GLY A 148 11.27 -4.49 14.05
CA GLY A 148 11.03 -3.15 14.58
C GLY A 148 12.23 -2.18 14.55
N HIS A 149 13.40 -2.61 14.09
CA HIS A 149 14.57 -1.73 13.98
C HIS A 149 15.48 -2.12 12.81
N SER A 150 16.23 -1.13 12.30
CA SER A 150 17.27 -1.34 11.30
C SER A 150 18.56 -1.86 11.95
N HIS A 151 19.47 -2.38 11.13
CA HIS A 151 20.83 -2.73 11.56
C HIS A 151 21.51 -1.55 12.28
N THR A 152 21.40 -0.33 11.74
CA THR A 152 22.00 0.89 12.31
C THR A 152 21.44 1.28 13.67
N ALA A 153 20.15 0.99 13.91
CA ALA A 153 19.47 1.27 15.19
C ALA A 153 19.53 0.08 16.17
N CYS A 154 20.25 -0.99 15.84
CA CYS A 154 20.32 -2.20 16.66
C CYS A 154 21.13 -1.97 17.94
N ARG A 155 20.44 -1.59 19.03
CA ARG A 155 21.04 -1.46 20.38
C ARG A 155 21.44 -2.81 20.97
N GLU A 156 20.70 -3.86 20.63
CA GLU A 156 20.87 -5.22 21.16
C GLU A 156 22.07 -5.95 20.56
N ALA A 157 22.55 -5.62 19.35
CA ALA A 157 23.75 -6.27 18.82
C ALA A 157 24.99 -5.97 19.69
N ARG A 158 25.13 -4.76 20.22
CA ARG A 158 26.21 -4.42 21.16
C ARG A 158 26.09 -5.17 22.48
N LYS A 159 24.87 -5.34 23.02
CA LYS A 159 24.64 -6.09 24.26
C LYS A 159 24.75 -7.60 24.08
N ILE A 160 24.11 -8.17 23.06
CA ILE A 160 24.18 -9.60 22.73
C ILE A 160 25.61 -10.00 22.36
N VAL A 161 26.36 -9.17 21.63
CA VAL A 161 27.79 -9.41 21.41
C VAL A 161 28.52 -9.32 22.75
N ASN A 162 28.34 -8.28 23.57
CA ASN A 162 29.01 -8.21 24.88
C ASN A 162 28.63 -9.33 25.86
N ASP A 163 27.38 -9.82 25.84
CA ASP A 163 26.85 -10.87 26.71
C ASP A 163 27.25 -12.27 26.23
N ARG A 164 27.48 -12.45 24.92
CA ARG A 164 27.91 -13.72 24.30
C ARG A 164 29.41 -13.80 24.00
N THR A 165 30.15 -12.69 24.05
CA THR A 165 31.60 -12.70 23.89
C THR A 165 32.21 -12.98 25.26
N PRO A 166 32.97 -14.08 25.43
CA PRO A 166 33.69 -14.33 26.67
C PRO A 166 34.63 -13.16 26.97
N LYS A 167 34.60 -12.64 28.20
CA LYS A 167 35.61 -11.68 28.63
C LYS A 167 36.97 -12.37 28.59
N SER A 168 38.01 -11.68 28.12
CA SER A 168 39.39 -12.18 28.15
C SER A 168 39.73 -12.70 29.55
N GLY A 169 40.12 -13.97 29.63
CA GLY A 169 40.42 -14.65 30.91
C GLY A 169 39.29 -15.51 31.51
N ILE A 170 38.09 -15.55 30.91
CA ILE A 170 36.98 -16.40 31.37
C ILE A 170 36.72 -17.51 30.35
N SER A 171 37.03 -18.76 30.72
CA SER A 171 36.77 -19.92 29.85
C SER A 171 35.28 -20.31 29.83
N TYR A 172 34.80 -20.83 28.70
CA TYR A 172 33.44 -21.38 28.57
C TYR A 172 33.10 -22.44 29.62
N SER A 173 34.09 -23.23 30.06
CA SER A 173 33.89 -24.31 31.03
C SER A 173 33.53 -23.82 32.44
N THR A 174 33.83 -22.56 32.76
CA THR A 174 33.60 -21.98 34.08
C THR A 174 32.15 -21.56 34.28
N VAL A 175 31.48 -21.14 33.21
CA VAL A 175 30.07 -20.67 33.23
C VAL A 175 29.10 -21.85 33.37
N VAL A 176 29.38 -22.97 32.70
CA VAL A 176 28.55 -24.19 32.79
C VAL A 176 28.70 -24.87 34.16
N LYS A 177 29.90 -24.84 34.76
CA LYS A 177 30.13 -25.39 36.11
C LYS A 177 29.36 -24.62 37.19
N SER A 178 29.25 -23.29 37.09
CA SER A 178 28.54 -22.48 38.09
C SER A 178 27.02 -22.69 38.17
N GLN A 179 26.41 -23.32 37.15
CA GLN A 179 24.96 -23.62 37.17
C GLN A 179 24.63 -24.98 37.81
N PHE A 180 25.64 -25.84 38.04
CA PHE A 180 25.43 -27.21 38.53
C PHE A 180 26.20 -27.56 39.82
N THR A 181 26.87 -26.60 40.46
CA THR A 181 27.47 -26.84 41.78
C THR A 181 26.41 -26.81 42.88
N ASN A 182 25.61 -27.87 42.95
CA ASN A 182 24.97 -28.37 44.18
C ASN A 182 24.42 -29.79 44.00
N ILE A 183 25.08 -30.67 43.23
CA ILE A 183 24.83 -32.11 43.33
C ILE A 183 26.17 -32.83 43.27
N SER A 184 26.41 -33.63 44.31
CA SER A 184 27.59 -34.45 44.52
C SER A 184 27.79 -35.47 43.40
N VAL A 185 29.08 -35.72 43.16
CA VAL A 185 29.66 -36.69 42.25
C VAL A 185 29.02 -38.09 42.40
N ASN A 186 28.50 -38.63 41.28
CA ASN A 186 28.54 -40.04 40.85
C ASN A 186 27.28 -40.41 40.06
N ALA A 187 27.39 -40.50 38.73
CA ALA A 187 26.76 -41.54 37.92
C ALA A 187 27.05 -41.28 36.44
N ILE A 188 27.91 -42.12 35.87
CA ILE A 188 28.00 -42.37 34.43
C ILE A 188 26.86 -43.33 34.09
N GLN A 189 25.91 -42.93 33.25
CA GLN A 189 25.23 -43.85 32.33
C GLN A 189 24.34 -43.09 31.34
N THR A 190 24.71 -43.15 30.06
CA THR A 190 23.84 -42.86 28.94
C THR A 190 22.87 -44.03 28.77
N ASP A 191 21.57 -43.81 28.99
CA ASP A 191 20.53 -44.77 28.63
C ASP A 191 19.91 -44.39 27.27
N GLU A 192 20.04 -45.29 26.31
CA GLU A 192 19.61 -45.17 24.90
C GLU A 192 18.10 -45.45 24.72
N SER A 193 17.37 -45.65 25.82
CA SER A 193 15.94 -45.94 25.83
C SER A 193 15.04 -44.70 25.66
N LEU A 194 15.58 -43.48 25.82
CA LEU A 194 14.81 -42.23 25.82
C LEU A 194 14.72 -41.50 24.46
N THR A 195 15.25 -42.06 23.36
CA THR A 195 15.28 -41.40 22.04
C THR A 195 14.43 -42.05 20.95
N LYS A 196 13.49 -42.94 21.27
CA LYS A 196 12.57 -43.50 20.24
C LYS A 196 11.31 -42.62 20.07
N VAL A 197 11.38 -41.66 19.16
CA VAL A 197 10.19 -40.96 18.63
C VAL A 197 9.47 -41.90 17.66
N VAL A 198 8.24 -42.31 18.01
CA VAL A 198 7.38 -43.11 17.12
C VAL A 198 6.58 -42.17 16.22
N CYS A 199 6.77 -42.27 14.90
CA CYS A 199 6.02 -41.50 13.90
C CYS A 199 4.94 -42.40 13.25
N PRO A 200 3.65 -42.03 13.27
CA PRO A 200 2.61 -42.78 12.53
C PRO A 200 2.77 -42.64 11.00
N PRO A 201 2.38 -43.66 10.21
CA PRO A 201 2.53 -43.63 8.75
C PRO A 201 1.51 -42.71 8.06
N LEU A 202 1.96 -42.06 6.97
CA LEU A 202 1.19 -41.12 6.15
C LEU A 202 0.06 -41.83 5.37
N LYS A 203 -1.15 -41.28 5.40
CA LYS A 203 -2.27 -41.70 4.53
C LYS A 203 -2.11 -41.07 3.13
N LYS A 204 -2.16 -41.89 2.08
CA LYS A 204 -2.19 -41.42 0.68
C LYS A 204 -3.52 -40.72 0.38
N LEU A 205 -3.46 -39.59 -0.31
CA LEU A 205 -4.63 -38.89 -0.87
C LEU A 205 -5.10 -39.62 -2.15
N GLN A 206 -6.41 -39.80 -2.28
CA GLN A 206 -7.04 -40.31 -3.50
C GLN A 206 -7.05 -39.23 -4.58
N THR A 207 -6.72 -39.62 -5.81
CA THR A 207 -6.84 -38.82 -7.03
C THR A 207 -8.31 -38.64 -7.38
N PHE A 208 -8.77 -37.39 -7.46
CA PHE A 208 -10.06 -37.04 -8.06
C PHE A 208 -9.87 -36.92 -9.57
N GLU A 209 -10.62 -37.72 -10.34
CA GLU A 209 -10.71 -37.61 -11.78
C GLU A 209 -11.58 -36.41 -12.18
N ASN A 210 -11.05 -35.54 -13.02
CA ASN A 210 -11.77 -34.42 -13.62
C ASN A 210 -12.47 -34.90 -14.90
N THR A 211 -13.80 -35.04 -14.87
CA THR A 211 -14.61 -35.13 -16.10
C THR A 211 -15.18 -33.75 -16.44
N LEU A 212 -14.71 -33.21 -17.57
CA LEU A 212 -15.24 -32.01 -18.22
C LEU A 212 -16.59 -32.34 -18.88
N THR A 213 -17.65 -31.61 -18.51
CA THR A 213 -18.90 -31.56 -19.30
C THR A 213 -19.20 -30.14 -19.71
N LEU A 214 -19.16 -29.91 -21.02
CA LEU A 214 -19.45 -28.65 -21.70
C LEU A 214 -20.96 -28.57 -21.98
N THR A 215 -21.67 -27.62 -21.38
CA THR A 215 -23.05 -27.29 -21.75
C THR A 215 -23.18 -25.82 -22.14
N LYS A 216 -23.41 -25.62 -23.43
CA LYS A 216 -23.82 -24.38 -24.08
C LYS A 216 -25.30 -24.14 -23.75
N GLN A 217 -25.66 -23.06 -23.06
CA GLN A 217 -27.04 -22.60 -23.00
C GLN A 217 -27.15 -21.09 -23.24
N ILE A 218 -27.82 -20.79 -24.35
CA ILE A 218 -28.38 -19.50 -24.75
C ILE A 218 -29.83 -19.51 -24.26
N SER A 219 -30.27 -18.49 -23.55
CA SER A 219 -31.70 -18.11 -23.50
C SER A 219 -31.91 -16.71 -22.89
N LEU A 220 -32.72 -15.92 -23.60
CA LEU A 220 -33.13 -14.52 -23.37
C LEU A 220 -34.28 -14.39 -22.31
N PRO A 221 -34.75 -13.17 -21.98
CA PRO A 221 -35.15 -12.75 -20.62
C PRO A 221 -36.61 -13.02 -20.28
N LYS A 222 -36.95 -13.01 -18.98
CA LYS A 222 -38.34 -12.90 -18.52
C LYS A 222 -38.51 -11.97 -17.33
N SER A 223 -39.59 -11.21 -17.47
CA SER A 223 -40.10 -10.11 -16.65
C SER A 223 -40.60 -10.55 -15.26
N ALA A 224 -40.78 -9.54 -14.43
CA ALA A 224 -41.12 -9.56 -13.01
C ALA A 224 -42.51 -10.12 -12.67
N SER A 225 -42.66 -10.63 -11.44
CA SER A 225 -43.83 -10.41 -10.58
C SER A 225 -43.54 -10.84 -9.13
N HIS A 226 -43.60 -9.89 -8.19
CA HIS A 226 -43.75 -10.15 -6.76
C HIS A 226 -45.01 -9.42 -6.27
N THR A 227 -45.86 -10.13 -5.55
CA THR A 227 -46.94 -9.66 -4.65
C THR A 227 -46.79 -10.56 -3.42
N VAL A 228 -46.91 -10.20 -2.14
CA VAL A 228 -47.80 -9.33 -1.33
C VAL A 228 -47.00 -9.03 -0.02
N LEU A 229 -47.11 -7.94 0.78
CA LEU A 229 -48.21 -7.51 1.67
C LEU A 229 -47.72 -6.31 2.52
N SER A 230 -48.47 -5.19 2.58
CA SER A 230 -48.88 -4.43 3.80
C SER A 230 -49.33 -2.98 3.46
N ALA A 231 -50.45 -2.57 4.07
CA ALA A 231 -51.29 -1.38 3.81
C ALA A 231 -50.90 -0.12 4.66
N PRO A 232 -51.75 0.94 4.80
CA PRO A 232 -52.23 1.93 3.81
C PRO A 232 -52.04 3.41 4.26
N ALA A 233 -52.12 4.39 3.34
CA ALA A 233 -52.71 5.73 3.60
C ALA A 233 -52.79 6.63 2.33
N GLN A 234 -54.03 7.04 2.01
CA GLN A 234 -54.48 8.41 1.68
C GLN A 234 -54.18 9.08 0.30
N THR A 235 -55.29 9.17 -0.47
CA THR A 235 -55.89 10.39 -1.08
C THR A 235 -55.61 10.75 -2.55
N ALA A 236 -56.72 11.10 -3.22
CA ALA A 236 -57.01 11.47 -4.62
C ALA A 236 -55.97 12.39 -5.31
N THR A 237 -55.84 12.47 -6.64
CA THR A 237 -56.86 12.98 -7.58
C THR A 237 -56.41 12.77 -9.05
N SER A 238 -57.39 12.77 -9.94
CA SER A 238 -57.42 12.60 -11.41
C SER A 238 -56.61 13.58 -12.29
N ILE A 239 -56.29 13.20 -13.55
CA ILE A 239 -56.74 13.83 -14.83
C ILE A 239 -55.89 13.42 -16.08
N SER A 240 -56.60 12.97 -17.12
CA SER A 240 -56.42 12.82 -18.61
C SER A 240 -55.09 12.88 -19.42
N ILE A 241 -54.97 11.84 -20.28
CA ILE A 241 -54.55 11.65 -21.71
C ILE A 241 -54.46 12.87 -22.68
N PRO A 242 -54.05 12.74 -24.00
CA PRO A 242 -52.96 12.04 -24.71
C PRO A 242 -52.17 12.95 -25.72
N SER A 243 -51.19 12.35 -26.43
CA SER A 243 -50.98 12.43 -27.91
C SER A 243 -49.62 12.98 -28.37
N GLY A 244 -48.98 12.29 -29.32
CA GLY A 244 -47.82 12.80 -30.05
C GLY A 244 -46.90 11.72 -30.62
N SER A 245 -47.38 10.98 -31.61
CA SER A 245 -46.59 10.15 -32.51
C SER A 245 -45.58 10.98 -33.31
N VAL A 246 -44.36 10.49 -33.53
CA VAL A 246 -43.81 10.19 -34.87
C VAL A 246 -42.44 9.49 -34.77
N THR A 247 -42.34 8.41 -35.54
CA THR A 247 -41.14 7.67 -35.94
C THR A 247 -40.25 8.48 -36.90
N ALA A 248 -38.92 8.35 -36.79
CA ALA A 248 -38.02 8.28 -37.95
C ALA A 248 -36.63 7.77 -37.54
N SER A 249 -36.21 6.68 -38.17
CA SER A 249 -34.85 6.14 -38.17
C SER A 249 -33.98 6.87 -39.19
N SER A 250 -32.69 7.03 -38.90
CA SER A 250 -31.62 6.81 -39.88
C SER A 250 -30.22 6.90 -39.26
N ASP A 251 -29.48 5.79 -39.40
CA ASP A 251 -28.02 5.75 -39.39
C ASP A 251 -27.43 6.79 -40.37
N ILE A 252 -26.25 7.36 -40.05
CA ILE A 252 -25.25 7.81 -41.05
C ILE A 252 -23.89 8.06 -40.36
N SER A 253 -22.95 7.20 -40.75
CA SER A 253 -21.49 7.32 -40.97
C SER A 253 -20.61 8.42 -40.34
N LEU A 254 -19.43 7.96 -39.93
CA LEU A 254 -18.15 8.68 -39.81
C LEU A 254 -17.74 9.44 -41.09
N PRO A 255 -16.90 10.47 -40.95
CA PRO A 255 -15.88 10.77 -41.95
C PRO A 255 -14.44 10.77 -41.40
N ILE A 256 -13.53 10.24 -42.22
CA ILE A 256 -12.06 10.34 -42.13
C ILE A 256 -11.60 11.59 -42.90
N LYS A 257 -10.61 12.32 -42.34
CA LYS A 257 -9.46 13.05 -42.97
C LYS A 257 -8.92 14.05 -41.93
N SER A 258 -7.64 14.38 -41.78
CA SER A 258 -6.40 14.15 -42.53
C SER A 258 -5.19 14.56 -41.67
N ILE A 259 -4.04 13.95 -41.94
CA ILE A 259 -2.69 14.23 -41.40
C ILE A 259 -2.16 15.58 -41.93
N PRO A 260 -1.34 16.31 -41.14
CA PRO A 260 -0.25 17.12 -41.68
C PRO A 260 1.13 16.60 -41.22
N THR A 261 2.00 16.44 -42.19
CA THR A 261 3.43 16.14 -42.07
C THR A 261 4.20 17.36 -41.58
N ASN A 262 5.17 17.18 -40.67
CA ASN A 262 6.16 18.22 -40.35
C ASN A 262 7.58 17.65 -40.44
N LYS A 263 8.41 18.33 -41.23
CA LYS A 263 9.80 18.01 -41.60
C LYS A 263 10.76 18.74 -40.64
N PRO A 264 11.82 18.11 -40.10
CA PRO A 264 12.78 18.83 -39.28
C PRO A 264 13.84 19.56 -40.10
N LYS A 265 14.15 20.80 -39.71
CA LYS A 265 15.31 21.60 -40.15
C LYS A 265 16.54 21.21 -39.33
N ASN A 266 17.66 21.06 -40.04
CA ASN A 266 18.97 20.65 -39.54
C ASN A 266 19.89 21.89 -39.38
N LYS A 267 20.65 21.96 -38.27
CA LYS A 267 21.86 22.80 -38.03
C LYS A 267 22.27 22.57 -36.55
N LYS A 268 23.54 22.46 -36.15
CA LYS A 268 24.85 22.43 -36.81
C LYS A 268 25.86 22.13 -35.68
N ASP A 269 26.66 21.09 -35.82
CA ASP A 269 27.83 20.88 -34.97
C ASP A 269 28.98 21.79 -35.45
N THR A 270 29.78 22.31 -34.53
CA THR A 270 31.12 22.83 -34.82
C THR A 270 32.02 22.52 -33.63
N ASN A 271 32.90 21.55 -33.83
CA ASN A 271 34.11 21.30 -33.03
C ASN A 271 35.30 21.71 -33.89
N THR A 272 36.09 22.67 -33.42
CA THR A 272 37.56 22.70 -33.54
C THR A 272 38.08 23.57 -32.40
#